data_AF-A0A9X2EB61-F1
#
_entry.id   AF-A0A9X2EB61-F1
#
_cell.length_a   1.000
_cell.length_b   1.000
_cell.length_c   1.000
_cell.angle_alpha   90.00
_cell.angle_beta   90.00
_cell.angle_gamma   90.00
#
_symmetry.space_group_name_H-M   'P 1'
#
loop_
_entity.id
_entity.type
_entity.pdbx_description
1 polymer ?
#
loop_
_entity_poly.entity_id
_entity_poly.type
_entity_poly.pdbx_seq_one_letter_code
_entity_poly.pdbx_strand_id
1 'polypeptide(L)'
;MSPRLFHGGVPDLRVGEVIEPGHGRRHHDGCPWCEARARGEAHLGMDGPSQHADRVYLTPNRLYAKHYASLWGRGDLYRVEPMGELARSTEDSVETFTAPAARVVAILDRAVLLTMSERRRLYREWEAADKRQGGAP
;
A
#
# COMPACT_ATOMS: atom_id res chain seq x y z
N MET A 1 18.65 4.96 13.31
CA MET A 1 18.56 4.33 11.98
C MET A 1 17.17 4.59 11.45
N SER A 2 17.03 5.16 10.24
CA SER A 2 15.71 5.35 9.63
C SER A 2 15.07 3.99 9.31
N PRO A 3 13.75 3.84 9.46
CA PRO A 3 13.08 2.58 9.19
C PRO A 3 13.22 2.19 7.71
N ARG A 4 13.32 0.88 7.43
CA ARG A 4 13.28 0.37 6.06
C ARG A 4 11.87 0.53 5.53
N LEU A 5 11.70 1.21 4.41
CA LEU A 5 10.41 1.44 3.79
C LEU A 5 10.19 0.52 2.58
N PHE A 6 8.93 0.16 2.39
CA PHE A 6 8.46 -0.71 1.33
C PHE A 6 7.32 -0.05 0.58
N HIS A 7 7.25 -0.32 -0.72
CA HIS A 7 6.15 0.06 -1.59
C HIS A 7 5.69 -1.16 -2.36
N GLY A 8 4.37 -1.34 -2.48
CA GLY A 8 3.79 -2.38 -3.32
C GLY A 8 2.78 -1.79 -4.28
N GLY A 9 2.93 -2.09 -5.56
CA GLY A 9 2.15 -1.42 -6.60
C GLY A 9 2.62 -1.77 -8.00
N VAL A 10 2.87 -0.76 -8.82
CA VAL A 10 3.20 -0.89 -10.24
C VAL A 10 4.32 -1.92 -10.51
N PRO A 11 4.16 -2.85 -11.46
CA PRO A 11 5.14 -3.88 -11.75
C PRO A 11 6.30 -3.34 -12.61
N ASP A 12 7.31 -4.20 -12.77
CA ASP A 12 8.41 -4.10 -13.75
C ASP A 12 9.41 -2.97 -13.54
N LEU A 13 9.35 -2.27 -12.41
CA LEU A 13 10.38 -1.27 -12.06
C LEU A 13 11.71 -1.92 -11.73
N ARG A 14 12.81 -1.24 -12.05
CA ARG A 14 14.19 -1.64 -11.81
C ARG A 14 14.79 -0.89 -10.62
N VAL A 15 15.85 -1.45 -10.05
CA VAL A 15 16.64 -0.75 -9.02
C VAL A 15 17.20 0.55 -9.63
N GLY A 16 17.03 1.66 -8.90
CA GLY A 16 17.39 3.00 -9.34
C GLY A 16 16.23 3.79 -9.94
N GLU A 17 15.17 3.13 -10.42
CA GLU A 17 14.00 3.82 -10.98
C GLU A 17 13.17 4.51 -9.88
N VAL A 18 12.42 5.52 -10.31
CA VAL A 18 11.59 6.36 -9.45
C VAL A 18 10.14 5.96 -9.60
N ILE A 19 9.49 5.77 -8.45
CA ILE A 19 8.06 5.61 -8.31
C ILE A 19 7.47 7.01 -8.18
N GLU A 20 6.58 7.36 -9.11
CA GLU A 20 5.88 8.63 -9.12
C GLU A 20 4.43 8.45 -8.61
N PRO A 21 3.78 9.54 -8.17
CA PRO A 21 2.35 9.54 -7.89
C PRO A 21 1.51 9.27 -9.15
N GLY A 22 0.20 9.10 -8.97
CA GLY A 22 -0.72 8.92 -10.10
C GLY A 22 -0.86 7.47 -10.59
N HIS A 23 -0.18 6.50 -9.97
CA HIS A 23 -0.46 5.08 -10.15
C HIS A 23 -1.73 4.64 -9.39
N GLY A 24 -2.85 5.31 -9.67
CA GLY A 24 -4.16 4.88 -9.18
C GLY A 24 -4.57 3.54 -9.81
N ARG A 25 -5.36 2.74 -9.08
CA ARG A 25 -5.91 1.49 -9.64
C ARG A 25 -6.99 1.83 -10.67
N ARG A 26 -7.07 1.04 -11.75
CA ARG A 26 -8.10 1.22 -12.77
C ARG A 26 -9.50 1.08 -12.17
N HIS A 27 -10.34 2.09 -12.40
CA HIS A 27 -11.76 2.05 -12.13
C HIS A 27 -12.51 1.57 -13.38
N HIS A 28 -13.50 0.71 -13.21
CA HIS A 28 -14.34 0.22 -14.30
C HIS A 28 -15.81 0.56 -14.00
N ASP A 29 -16.50 1.19 -14.95
CA ASP A 29 -17.91 1.55 -14.79
C ASP A 29 -18.78 0.31 -14.59
N GLY A 30 -19.66 0.34 -13.60
CA GLY A 30 -20.53 -0.78 -13.24
C GLY A 30 -19.83 -1.93 -12.51
N CYS A 31 -18.60 -1.74 -12.02
CA CYS A 31 -17.94 -2.72 -11.16
C CYS A 31 -18.32 -2.50 -9.69
N PRO A 32 -19.07 -3.42 -9.05
CA PRO A 32 -19.53 -3.24 -7.66
C PRO A 32 -18.38 -3.07 -6.66
N TRP A 33 -17.22 -3.68 -6.94
CA TRP A 33 -16.04 -3.56 -6.09
C TRP A 33 -15.37 -2.19 -6.21
N CYS A 34 -15.32 -1.63 -7.43
CA CYS A 34 -14.80 -0.29 -7.67
C CYS A 34 -15.68 0.78 -7.00
N GLU A 35 -17.01 0.60 -7.05
CA GLU A 35 -17.97 1.48 -6.39
C GLU A 35 -17.92 1.37 -4.85
N ALA A 36 -17.80 0.16 -4.31
CA ALA A 36 -17.60 -0.04 -2.87
C ALA A 36 -16.29 0.62 -2.40
N ARG A 37 -15.21 0.52 -3.18
CA ARG A 37 -13.95 1.23 -2.91
C ARG A 37 -14.15 2.73 -2.92
N ALA A 38 -14.82 3.28 -3.94
CA ALA A 38 -15.05 4.73 -4.04
C ALA A 38 -15.81 5.27 -2.82
N ARG A 39 -16.67 4.44 -2.21
CA ARG A 39 -17.38 4.74 -0.97
C ARG A 39 -16.60 4.42 0.32
N GLY A 40 -15.37 3.90 0.21
CA GLY A 40 -14.56 3.49 1.37
C GLY A 40 -15.04 2.21 2.06
N GLU A 41 -15.88 1.42 1.40
CA GLU A 41 -16.50 0.19 1.95
C GLU A 41 -15.77 -1.09 1.47
N ALA A 42 -14.88 -0.99 0.49
CA ALA A 42 -14.19 -2.16 -0.04
C ALA A 42 -13.24 -2.77 0.99
N HIS A 43 -13.21 -4.10 1.00
CA HIS A 43 -12.33 -4.92 1.84
C HIS A 43 -12.41 -4.57 3.35
N LEU A 44 -13.61 -4.49 3.94
CA LEU A 44 -13.79 -4.10 5.35
C LEU A 44 -13.29 -2.68 5.67
N GLY A 45 -13.38 -1.76 4.71
CA GLY A 45 -12.84 -0.40 4.84
C GLY A 45 -11.33 -0.29 4.66
N MET A 46 -10.63 -1.41 4.42
CA MET A 46 -9.19 -1.45 4.19
C MET A 46 -8.76 -0.88 2.83
N ASP A 47 -9.64 -0.94 1.82
CA ASP A 47 -9.31 -0.53 0.46
C ASP A 47 -10.07 0.74 0.07
N GLY A 48 -9.80 1.83 0.78
CA GLY A 48 -10.33 3.15 0.47
C GLY A 48 -9.65 3.84 -0.73
N PRO A 49 -10.22 4.95 -1.24
CA PRO A 49 -9.54 5.78 -2.22
C PRO A 49 -8.35 6.48 -1.55
N SER A 50 -7.24 6.57 -2.27
CA SER A 50 -6.06 7.34 -1.85
C SER A 50 -6.45 8.80 -1.64
N GLN A 51 -6.20 9.38 -0.46
CA GLN A 51 -6.50 10.79 -0.21
C GLN A 51 -5.45 11.74 -0.82
N HIS A 52 -4.24 11.22 -1.10
CA HIS A 52 -3.14 11.98 -1.71
C HIS A 52 -2.77 11.40 -3.08
N ALA A 53 -3.49 11.78 -4.12
CA ALA A 53 -3.20 11.34 -5.50
C ALA A 53 -1.84 11.85 -6.02
N ASP A 54 -1.31 12.90 -5.39
CA ASP A 54 -0.03 13.56 -5.65
C ASP A 54 1.14 13.00 -4.83
N ARG A 55 0.94 11.92 -4.05
CA ARG A 55 2.01 11.31 -3.24
C ARG A 55 2.09 9.80 -3.41
N VAL A 56 3.27 9.26 -3.11
CA VAL A 56 3.57 7.83 -3.05
C VAL A 56 3.49 7.34 -1.62
N TYR A 57 2.73 6.26 -1.41
CA TYR A 57 2.58 5.62 -0.11
C TYR A 57 3.71 4.61 0.15
N LEU A 58 4.23 4.65 1.37
CA LEU A 58 5.36 3.87 1.85
C LEU A 58 5.02 3.31 3.23
N THR A 59 5.54 2.14 3.57
CA THR A 59 5.32 1.57 4.91
C THR A 59 6.53 0.78 5.39
N PRO A 60 6.84 0.76 6.70
CA PRO A 60 7.77 -0.21 7.25
C PRO A 60 7.18 -1.62 7.33
N ASN A 61 5.86 -1.79 7.20
CA ASN A 61 5.23 -3.11 7.18
C ASN A 61 5.30 -3.72 5.77
N ARG A 62 6.25 -4.63 5.57
CA ARG A 62 6.43 -5.37 4.31
C ARG A 62 5.18 -6.13 3.86
N LEU A 63 4.45 -6.75 4.79
CA LEU A 63 3.26 -7.55 4.46
C LEU A 63 2.11 -6.65 4.01
N TYR A 64 1.98 -5.48 4.63
CA TYR A 64 1.04 -4.45 4.21
C TYR A 64 1.37 -3.93 2.81
N ALA A 65 2.63 -3.59 2.51
CA ALA A 65 3.04 -3.25 1.14
C ALA A 65 2.73 -4.39 0.15
N LYS A 66 2.98 -5.66 0.52
CA LYS A 66 2.68 -6.83 -0.31
C LYS A 66 1.18 -6.94 -0.62
N HIS A 67 0.30 -6.53 0.29
CA HIS A 67 -1.13 -6.46 0.04
C HIS A 67 -1.47 -5.52 -1.12
N TYR A 68 -0.95 -4.30 -1.12
CA TYR A 68 -1.19 -3.33 -2.20
C TYR A 68 -0.62 -3.77 -3.54
N ALA A 69 0.55 -4.42 -3.55
CA ALA A 69 1.08 -5.07 -4.76
C ALA A 69 0.10 -6.13 -5.31
N SER A 70 -0.49 -6.95 -4.45
CA SER A 70 -1.46 -7.97 -4.89
C SER A 70 -2.74 -7.36 -5.48
N LEU A 71 -3.17 -6.22 -4.94
CA LEU A 71 -4.37 -5.53 -5.39
C LEU A 71 -4.19 -4.77 -6.71
N TRP A 72 -2.95 -4.54 -7.15
CA TRP A 72 -2.66 -4.02 -8.49
C TRP A 72 -3.04 -5.00 -9.61
N GLY A 73 -3.33 -6.26 -9.28
CA GLY A 73 -3.57 -7.32 -10.27
C GLY A 73 -2.27 -8.01 -10.69
N ARG A 74 -1.44 -8.38 -9.70
CA ARG A 74 -0.05 -8.87 -9.82
C ARG A 74 1.00 -7.77 -9.99
N GLY A 75 0.93 -6.78 -9.11
CA GLY A 75 2.00 -5.80 -8.94
C GLY A 75 3.24 -6.37 -8.27
N ASP A 76 4.21 -5.52 -7.99
CA ASP A 76 5.50 -5.90 -7.41
C ASP A 76 5.73 -5.27 -6.05
N LEU A 77 6.61 -5.89 -5.26
CA LEU A 77 7.03 -5.40 -3.95
C LEU A 77 8.47 -4.90 -4.00
N TYR A 78 8.66 -3.65 -3.56
CA TYR A 78 9.93 -2.98 -3.56
C TYR A 78 10.35 -2.57 -2.15
N ARG A 79 11.67 -2.59 -1.92
CA ARG A 79 12.28 -1.74 -0.89
C ARG A 79 12.62 -0.41 -1.54
N VAL A 80 12.33 0.68 -0.84
CA VAL A 80 12.40 2.02 -1.40
C VAL A 80 13.02 3.02 -0.44
N GLU A 81 13.58 4.09 -1.00
CA GLU A 81 13.97 5.29 -0.28
C GLU A 81 13.07 6.45 -0.68
N PRO A 82 12.53 7.22 0.28
CA PRO A 82 11.68 8.36 -0.04
C PRO A 82 12.51 9.46 -0.71
N MET A 83 11.90 10.12 -1.69
CA MET A 83 12.45 11.30 -2.35
C MET A 83 11.60 12.51 -1.98
N GLY A 84 12.20 13.49 -1.29
CA GLY A 84 11.51 14.66 -0.76
C GLY A 84 11.05 14.48 0.68
N GLU A 85 10.07 15.29 1.09
CA GLU A 85 9.54 15.26 2.45
C GLU A 85 8.74 13.97 2.71
N LEU A 86 9.17 13.24 3.75
CA LEU A 86 8.46 12.07 4.26
C LEU A 86 7.48 12.52 5.35
N ALA A 87 6.19 12.43 5.07
CA ALA A 87 5.13 12.74 6.03
C ALA A 87 4.46 11.48 6.55
N ARG A 88 4.06 11.47 7.82
CA ARG A 88 3.26 10.38 8.39
C ARG A 88 1.82 10.48 7.86
N SER A 89 1.28 9.40 7.30
CA SER A 89 -0.16 9.33 6.98
C SER A 89 -0.96 8.91 8.20
N THR A 90 -2.18 9.44 8.29
CA THR A 90 -3.21 9.12 9.28
C THR A 90 -4.41 8.42 8.66
N GLU A 91 -4.32 8.02 7.38
CA GLU A 91 -5.42 7.38 6.63
C GLU A 91 -5.68 5.96 7.12
N ASP A 92 -4.63 5.28 7.57
CA ASP A 92 -4.68 3.88 7.98
C ASP A 92 -4.24 3.72 9.42
N SER A 93 -4.74 2.66 10.06
CA SER A 93 -4.29 2.27 11.39
C SER A 93 -2.87 1.70 11.38
N VAL A 94 -2.53 1.02 10.29
CA VAL A 94 -1.19 0.53 10.00
C VAL A 94 -0.28 1.71 9.68
N GLU A 95 0.94 1.65 10.20
CA GLU A 95 1.93 2.70 9.96
C GLU A 95 2.26 2.84 8.47
N THR A 96 1.90 3.99 7.90
CA THR A 96 2.16 4.38 6.52
C THR A 96 2.69 5.80 6.47
N PHE A 97 3.46 6.11 5.45
CA PHE A 97 4.04 7.42 5.18
C PHE A 97 3.78 7.79 3.73
N THR A 98 3.84 9.09 3.43
CA THR A 98 3.74 9.60 2.07
C THR A 98 4.97 10.44 1.73
N ALA A 99 5.42 10.34 0.48
CA ALA A 99 6.50 11.15 -0.07
C ALA A 99 6.14 11.58 -1.50
N PRO A 100 6.69 12.70 -2.02
CA PRO A 100 6.47 13.12 -3.41
C PRO A 100 6.84 12.04 -4.43
N ALA A 101 7.92 11.30 -4.17
CA ALA A 101 8.34 10.16 -4.98
C ALA A 101 9.14 9.17 -4.12
N ALA A 102 9.46 8.01 -4.68
CA ALA A 102 10.35 7.05 -4.01
C ALA A 102 11.28 6.36 -4.99
N ARG A 103 12.54 6.16 -4.62
CA ARG A 103 13.51 5.42 -5.43
C ARG A 103 13.49 3.94 -5.07
N VAL A 104 13.45 3.06 -6.07
CA VAL A 104 13.60 1.61 -5.87
C VAL A 104 15.04 1.29 -5.52
N VAL A 105 15.25 0.72 -4.32
CA VAL A 105 16.59 0.27 -3.88
C VAL A 105 16.74 -1.25 -3.88
N ALA A 106 15.63 -2.00 -3.90
CA ALA A 106 15.64 -3.44 -4.14
C ALA A 106 14.26 -3.91 -4.61
N ILE A 107 14.26 -4.93 -5.46
CA ILE A 107 13.06 -5.69 -5.84
C ILE A 107 12.97 -6.89 -4.91
N LEU A 108 11.87 -7.04 -4.19
CA LEU A 108 11.70 -8.10 -3.18
C LEU A 108 10.81 -9.24 -3.65
N ASP A 109 9.79 -8.94 -4.45
CA ASP A 109 8.83 -9.92 -4.96
C ASP A 109 8.23 -9.38 -6.26
N ARG A 110 7.95 -10.29 -7.21
CA ARG A 110 7.39 -9.97 -8.53
C ARG A 110 6.06 -10.67 -8.71
N ALA A 111 5.13 -10.03 -9.42
CA ALA A 111 3.81 -10.57 -9.73
C ALA A 111 3.10 -11.10 -8.47
N VAL A 112 3.07 -10.26 -7.44
CA VAL A 112 2.68 -10.60 -6.07
C VAL A 112 1.24 -11.12 -6.01
N LEU A 113 1.10 -12.28 -5.37
CA LEU A 113 -0.16 -12.80 -4.84
C LEU A 113 0.01 -13.12 -3.36
N LEU A 114 -1.01 -12.84 -2.55
CA LEU A 114 -1.02 -13.26 -1.16
C LEU A 114 -1.52 -14.70 -1.03
N THR A 115 -0.77 -15.52 -0.32
CA THR A 115 -1.25 -16.81 0.19
C THR A 115 -2.34 -16.60 1.25
N MET A 116 -3.17 -17.62 1.51
CA MET A 116 -4.18 -17.55 2.57
C MET A 116 -3.58 -17.36 3.97
N SER A 117 -2.35 -17.84 4.19
CA SER A 117 -1.62 -17.63 5.45
C SER A 117 -1.16 -16.19 5.60
N GLU A 118 -0.67 -15.57 4.53
CA GLU A 118 -0.30 -14.15 4.51
C GLU A 118 -1.52 -13.24 4.70
N ARG A 119 -2.66 -13.52 4.05
CA ARG A 119 -3.90 -12.76 4.28
C ARG A 119 -4.37 -12.82 5.73
N ARG A 120 -4.41 -14.02 6.31
CA ARG A 120 -4.80 -14.19 7.73
C ARG A 120 -3.84 -13.48 8.68
N ARG A 121 -2.54 -13.47 8.36
CA ARG A 121 -1.55 -12.71 9.15
C ARG A 121 -1.76 -11.20 9.01
N LEU A 122 -1.98 -10.71 7.80
CA LEU A 122 -2.26 -9.29 7.54
C LEU A 122 -3.47 -8.83 8.34
N TYR A 123 -4.59 -9.56 8.31
CA TYR A 123 -5.78 -9.20 9.07
C TYR A 123 -5.52 -9.11 10.57
N ARG A 124 -4.77 -10.05 11.15
CA ARG A 124 -4.39 -9.98 12.56
C ARG A 124 -3.50 -8.78 12.89
N GLU A 125 -2.55 -8.45 12.01
CA GLU A 125 -1.68 -7.28 12.19
C GLU A 125 -2.48 -5.97 12.09
N TRP A 126 -3.46 -5.93 11.18
CA TRP A 126 -4.37 -4.81 10.97
C TRP A 126 -5.32 -4.64 12.17
N GLU A 127 -6.05 -5.68 12.57
CA GLU A 127 -6.94 -5.63 13.75
C GLU A 127 -6.19 -5.16 15.00
N ALA A 128 -4.95 -5.60 15.17
CA ALA A 128 -4.11 -5.14 16.27
C ALA A 128 -3.74 -3.65 16.14
N ALA A 129 -3.59 -3.12 14.93
CA ALA A 129 -3.37 -1.70 14.67
C ALA A 129 -4.63 -0.87 14.92
N ASP A 130 -5.81 -1.32 14.48
CA ASP A 130 -7.09 -0.66 14.75
C ASP A 130 -7.34 -0.54 16.26
N LYS A 131 -7.15 -1.65 17.00
CA LYS A 131 -7.30 -1.66 18.46
C LYS A 131 -6.35 -0.68 19.16
N ARG A 132 -5.13 -0.48 18.64
CA ARG A 132 -4.18 0.51 19.19
C ARG A 132 -4.60 1.95 18.93
N GLN A 133 -5.30 2.22 17.82
CA GLN A 133 -5.83 3.55 17.49
C GLN A 133 -7.21 3.84 18.09
N GLY A 134 -7.81 2.89 18.81
CA GLY A 134 -9.12 3.05 19.44
C GLY A 134 -10.31 2.72 18.54
N GLY A 135 -10.08 2.03 17.41
CA GLY A 135 -11.16 1.46 16.59
C GLY A 135 -11.89 0.38 17.37
N ALA A 136 -13.22 0.53 17.50
CA ALA A 136 -14.08 -0.52 18.05
C ALA A 136 -14.08 -1.75 17.10
N PRO A 137 -14.21 -2.98 17.65
CA PRO A 137 -14.19 -4.22 16.87
C PRO A 137 -15.35 -4.33 15.86
#